data_AF-A0A7V1H1N4-F1
#
_entry.id   AF-A0A7V1H1N4-F1
#
_cell.length_a   1.000
_cell.length_b   1.000
_cell.length_c   1.000
_cell.angle_alpha   90.00
_cell.angle_beta   90.00
_cell.angle_gamma   90.00
#
_symmetry.space_group_name_H-M   'P 1'
#
loop_
_entity.id
_entity.type
_entity.pdbx_description
1 polymer ?
#
loop_
_entity_poly.entity_id
_entity_poly.type
_entity_poly.pdbx_seq_one_letter_code
_entity_poly.pdbx_strand_id
1 'polypeptide(L)' 'MREEGFVSICSAGQCTYNENNQCHADGVEVAIHADHADCQTFQTE' A
#
# COMPACT_ATOMS: atom_id res chain seq x y z
N MET A 1 -17.18 2.86 -15.29
CA MET A 1 -15.96 2.05 -15.32
C MET A 1 -15.16 2.49 -14.11
N ARG A 2 -14.96 1.63 -13.10
CA ARG A 2 -14.16 2.01 -11.93
C ARG A 2 -12.71 1.84 -12.34
N GLU A 3 -11.97 2.94 -12.34
CA GLU A 3 -10.52 2.94 -12.54
C GLU A 3 -9.90 2.45 -11.23
N GLU A 4 -9.76 1.14 -11.10
CA GLU A 4 -9.01 0.54 -9.99
C GLU A 4 -7.52 0.77 -10.28
N GLY A 5 -6.87 1.57 -9.43
CA GLY A 5 -5.44 1.84 -9.55
C GLY A 5 -4.63 0.58 -9.23
N PHE A 6 -3.71 0.23 -10.12
CA PHE A 6 -2.79 -0.90 -9.94
C PHE A 6 -1.35 -0.39 -9.78
N VAL A 7 -0.60 -1.04 -8.89
CA VAL A 7 0.82 -0.73 -8.63
C VAL A 7 1.71 -1.63 -9.47
N SER A 8 2.37 -1.05 -10.48
CA SER A 8 3.25 -1.82 -11.38
C SER A 8 4.54 -2.32 -10.74
N ILE A 9 5.14 -1.52 -9.85
CA ILE A 9 6.39 -1.84 -9.14
C ILE A 9 6.32 -1.23 -7.74
N CYS A 10 6.53 -2.05 -6.71
CA CYS A 10 6.52 -1.68 -5.31
C CYS A 10 7.92 -1.85 -4.70
N SER A 11 8.56 -0.75 -4.30
CA SER A 11 9.91 -0.75 -3.71
C SER A 11 9.92 -0.93 -2.18
N ALA A 12 8.75 -1.06 -1.57
CA ALA A 12 8.58 -1.22 -0.13
C ALA A 12 8.96 -2.65 0.30
N GLY A 13 10.24 -2.98 0.28
CA GLY A 13 10.73 -4.35 0.51
C GLY A 13 10.50 -4.90 1.92
N GLN A 14 10.18 -4.02 2.89
CA GLN A 14 9.81 -4.43 4.25
C GLN A 14 8.30 -4.62 4.43
N CYS A 15 7.50 -4.37 3.40
CA CYS A 15 6.05 -4.50 3.47
C CYS A 15 5.65 -5.97 3.26
N THR A 16 4.87 -6.53 4.18
CA THR A 16 4.35 -7.91 4.10
C THR A 16 3.48 -8.14 2.87
N TYR A 17 2.83 -7.09 2.34
CA TYR A 17 2.00 -7.16 1.13
C TYR A 17 2.82 -7.08 -0.17
N ASN A 18 4.13 -6.85 -0.09
CA ASN A 18 4.97 -6.70 -1.27
C ASN A 18 5.46 -8.06 -1.76
N GLU A 19 4.65 -8.69 -2.61
CA GLU A 19 5.00 -9.96 -3.24
C GLU A 19 5.65 -9.71 -4.60
N ASN A 20 6.88 -10.18 -4.80
CA ASN A 20 7.60 -10.06 -6.08
C ASN A 20 7.69 -8.62 -6.64
N ASN A 21 7.88 -7.62 -5.76
CA ASN A 21 7.86 -6.19 -6.11
C ASN A 21 6.49 -5.70 -6.63
N GLN A 22 5.40 -6.38 -6.27
CA GLN A 22 4.03 -6.01 -6.61
C GLN A 22 3.17 -6.04 -5.36
N CYS A 23 2.74 -4.87 -4.89
CA CYS A 23 1.93 -4.78 -3.69
C CYS A 23 0.51 -5.31 -3.95
N HIS A 24 0.12 -6.37 -3.25
CA HIS A 24 -1.13 -7.12 -3.42
C HIS A 24 -2.11 -6.93 -2.24
N ALA A 25 -2.20 -5.71 -1.71
CA ALA A 25 -3.21 -5.42 -0.70
C ALA A 25 -4.61 -5.37 -1.35
N ASP A 26 -5.59 -6.03 -0.75
CA ASP A 26 -7.00 -6.03 -1.21
C ASP A 26 -7.61 -4.61 -1.28
N GLY A 27 -7.02 -3.68 -0.54
CA GLY A 27 -7.36 -2.27 -0.56
C GLY A 27 -6.32 -1.45 0.22
N VAL A 28 -6.41 -0.13 0.13
CA VAL A 28 -5.56 0.79 0.89
C VAL A 28 -6.44 1.60 1.83
N GLU A 29 -6.18 1.50 3.13
CA GLU A 29 -6.74 2.36 4.14
C GLU A 29 -5.76 3.50 4.43
N VAL A 30 -6.26 4.73 4.32
CA VAL A 30 -5.49 5.95 4.56
C VAL A 30 -6.14 6.68 5.73
N ALA A 31 -5.34 6.98 6.76
CA ALA A 31 -5.75 7.82 7.88
C ALA A 31 -4.91 9.10 7.90
N ILE A 32 -5.43 10.16 8.53
CA ILE A 32 -4.64 11.35 8.79
C ILE A 32 -3.94 11.19 10.13
N HIS A 33 -2.63 11.36 10.13
CA HIS A 33 -1.81 11.42 11.33
C HIS A 33 -1.10 12.77 11.39
N ALA A 34 -1.43 13.55 12.42
CA ALA A 34 -1.05 14.95 12.53
C ALA A 34 -1.51 15.77 11.31
N ASP A 35 -0.58 16.12 10.42
CA ASP A 35 -0.77 16.98 9.24
C ASP A 35 -0.56 16.24 7.91
N HIS A 36 -0.29 14.93 7.93
CA HIS A 36 -0.05 14.11 6.75
C HIS A 36 -0.91 12.85 6.72
N ALA A 37 -1.02 12.26 5.54
CA ALA A 37 -1.75 11.02 5.32
C ALA A 37 -0.82 9.81 5.51
N ASP A 38 -1.23 8.87 6.34
CA ASP A 38 -0.55 7.62 6.62
C ASP A 38 -1.31 6.44 6.02
N CYS A 39 -0.57 5.54 5.37
CA CYS A 39 -1.09 4.26 4.90
C CYS A 39 -1.22 3.30 6.09
N GLN A 40 -2.44 3.08 6.56
CA GLN A 40 -2.71 2.17 7.68
C GLN A 40 -2.64 0.70 7.29
N THR A 41 -2.75 0.40 6.00
CA THR A 41 -2.54 -0.95 5.47
C THR A 41 -1.06 -1.33 5.40
N PHE A 42 -0.13 -0.38 5.56
CA PHE A 42 1.28 -0.71 5.55
C PHE A 42 1.64 -1.57 6.78
N GLN A 43 2.14 -2.78 6.54
CA GLN A 43 2.54 -3.71 7.58
C GLN A 43 3.96 -4.21 7.31
N THR A 44 4.80 -4.18 8.35
CA THR A 44 6.14 -4.77 8.32
C THR A 44 6.15 -6.08 9.07
N GLU A 45 6.99 -7.03 8.66
CA GLU A 45 7.29 -8.22 9.47
C GLU A 45 8.00 -7.87 10.78
#